data_AF-A0A916NK05-F1
#
_entry.id   AF-A0A916NK05-F1
#
_cell.length_a   1.000
_cell.length_b   1.000
_cell.length_c   1.000
_cell.angle_alpha   90.00
_cell.angle_beta   90.00
_cell.angle_gamma   90.00
#
_symmetry.space_group_name_H-M   'P 1'
#
loop_
_entity.id
_entity.type
_entity.pdbx_description
1 polymer ?
#
loop_
_entity_poly.entity_id
_entity_poly.type
_entity_poly.pdbx_seq_one_letter_code
_entity_poly.pdbx_strand_id
1 'polypeptide(L)'
;MFAALESIGVKNGGAVAAGWLTHLYLISCQHVAYDVYPGSVLSPVHPLWLDGKVIQIKLRSKTASFSEGLAYGVNGETYSCQISVPVVTLASDVTEWVYQNGKQRFVAFFRDTAGNCYLAGTKSNGLRLGWGRSVASVSSQQLLFSGVNWHPVLWLDTVDPAILFPSHEFDYSFDLSFS
;
A
#
# COMPACT_ATOMS: atom_id res chain seq x y z
N MET A 1 17.47 -11.74 -15.84
CA MET A 1 18.43 -11.01 -14.98
C MET A 1 17.60 -10.37 -13.89
N PHE A 2 17.87 -10.68 -12.63
CA PHE A 2 16.98 -10.38 -11.49
C PHE A 2 17.22 -8.95 -10.98
N ALA A 3 16.15 -8.17 -10.79
CA ALA A 3 16.25 -6.87 -10.14
C ALA A 3 16.17 -7.06 -8.62
N ALA A 4 17.23 -6.69 -7.91
CA ALA A 4 17.20 -6.60 -6.46
C ALA A 4 16.55 -5.26 -6.08
N LEU A 5 15.59 -5.27 -5.15
CA LEU A 5 15.22 -4.04 -4.46
C LEU A 5 16.44 -3.63 -3.62
N GLU A 6 17.05 -2.51 -3.96
CA GLU A 6 18.04 -1.88 -3.10
C GLU A 6 17.29 -1.29 -1.90
N SER A 7 17.47 -1.94 -0.75
CA SER A 7 17.06 -1.52 0.59
C SER A 7 15.54 -1.51 0.90
N ILE A 8 15.20 -2.33 1.90
CA ILE A 8 13.97 -2.21 2.67
C ILE A 8 14.44 -2.10 4.12
N GLY A 9 14.43 -0.86 4.63
CA GLY A 9 14.95 -0.55 5.95
C GLY A 9 13.85 -0.48 7.00
N VAL A 10 14.19 -0.78 8.25
CA VAL A 10 13.41 -0.28 9.40
C VAL A 10 13.98 1.08 9.74
N LYS A 11 13.28 2.16 9.40
CA LYS A 11 13.66 3.48 9.91
C LYS A 11 13.19 3.57 11.37
N ASN A 12 14.07 3.11 12.25
CA ASN A 12 14.18 3.35 13.69
C ASN A 12 12.96 4.02 14.38
N GLY A 13 12.18 3.21 15.10
CA GLY A 13 11.67 3.50 16.46
C GLY A 13 10.50 4.47 16.67
N GLY A 14 9.89 5.05 15.63
CA GLY A 14 8.78 6.01 15.78
C GLY A 14 7.56 5.69 14.92
N ALA A 15 6.38 6.08 15.36
CA ALA A 15 5.15 5.95 14.59
C ALA A 15 5.27 6.70 13.26
N VAL A 16 4.89 6.07 12.15
CA VAL A 16 4.92 6.70 10.83
C VAL A 16 3.86 7.79 10.73
N ALA A 17 4.29 9.04 10.81
CA ALA A 17 3.48 10.23 10.61
C ALA A 17 3.44 10.62 9.12
N ALA A 18 2.90 9.73 8.27
CA ALA A 18 2.84 9.95 6.82
C ALA A 18 1.97 11.17 6.43
N GLY A 19 1.08 11.65 7.31
CA GLY A 19 0.17 12.74 6.99
C GLY A 19 -0.68 12.41 5.75
N TRP A 20 -0.47 13.15 4.67
CA TRP A 20 -1.12 12.91 3.38
C TRP A 20 -0.23 12.13 2.42
N LEU A 21 -0.84 11.24 1.66
CA LEU A 21 -0.21 10.47 0.60
C LEU A 21 -0.22 11.24 -0.72
N THR A 22 0.87 11.14 -1.47
CA THR A 22 1.03 11.72 -2.82
C THR A 22 0.97 10.65 -3.91
N HIS A 23 1.46 9.45 -3.63
CA HIS A 23 1.44 8.31 -4.53
C HIS A 23 0.97 7.07 -3.78
N LEU A 24 0.16 6.23 -4.44
CA LEU A 24 -0.24 4.92 -3.95
C LEU A 24 -0.21 3.92 -5.09
N TYR A 25 0.51 2.84 -4.86
CA TYR A 25 0.60 1.72 -5.77
C TYR A 25 0.25 0.44 -5.01
N LEU A 26 -0.38 -0.50 -5.71
CA LEU A 26 -0.85 -1.76 -5.16
C LEU A 26 -0.37 -2.92 -6.02
N ILE A 27 0.04 -3.99 -5.35
CA ILE A 27 0.32 -5.29 -5.98
C ILE A 27 -0.56 -6.33 -5.29
N SER A 28 -1.29 -7.13 -6.05
CA SER A 28 -2.02 -8.25 -5.46
C SER A 28 -1.05 -9.27 -4.88
N CYS A 29 -1.29 -9.72 -3.64
CA CYS A 29 -0.42 -10.66 -2.93
C CYS A 29 -0.18 -11.98 -3.70
N GLN A 30 -1.10 -12.36 -4.60
CA GLN A 30 -0.93 -13.53 -5.46
C GLN A 30 0.25 -13.42 -6.43
N HIS A 31 0.63 -12.19 -6.78
CA HIS A 31 1.74 -11.89 -7.68
C HIS A 31 3.04 -11.59 -6.94
N VAL A 32 3.04 -11.72 -5.61
CA VAL A 32 4.23 -11.52 -4.77
C VAL A 32 4.83 -12.88 -4.44
N ALA A 33 6.08 -13.17 -4.85
CA ALA A 33 6.69 -14.48 -4.51
C ALA A 33 7.07 -14.61 -3.05
N TYR A 34 7.63 -13.54 -2.46
CA TYR A 34 8.31 -13.60 -1.17
C TYR A 34 7.72 -12.60 -0.20
N ASP A 35 7.63 -13.01 1.05
CA ASP A 35 7.45 -12.05 2.11
C ASP A 35 8.74 -11.25 2.31
N VAL A 36 8.56 -9.96 2.54
CA VAL A 36 9.63 -9.04 2.86
C VAL A 36 9.61 -8.82 4.37
N TYR A 37 10.71 -9.17 5.03
CA TYR A 37 10.88 -8.94 6.45
C TYR A 37 12.21 -8.27 6.76
N PRO A 38 12.24 -7.28 7.67
CA PRO A 38 13.48 -6.73 8.15
C PRO A 38 14.22 -7.79 8.98
N GLY A 39 15.51 -7.98 8.70
CA GLY A 39 16.39 -8.74 9.59
C GLY A 39 16.68 -7.95 10.88
N SER A 40 17.28 -8.62 11.88
CA SER A 40 17.89 -7.97 13.06
C SER A 40 19.06 -7.04 12.70
N VAL A 41 19.54 -7.15 11.46
CA VAL A 41 20.46 -6.25 10.78
C VAL A 41 19.68 -5.65 9.62
N LEU A 42 19.91 -4.38 9.28
CA LEU A 42 19.45 -3.76 8.02
C LEU A 42 20.05 -4.53 6.84
N SER A 43 19.44 -5.67 6.51
CA SER A 43 19.82 -6.52 5.39
C SER A 43 18.94 -6.14 4.21
N PRO A 44 19.49 -6.08 2.99
CA PRO A 44 18.69 -5.94 1.78
C PRO A 44 17.70 -7.10 1.74
N VAL A 45 16.43 -6.78 2.00
CA VAL A 45 15.38 -7.79 2.00
C VAL A 45 15.15 -8.22 0.56
N HIS A 46 15.05 -9.53 0.35
CA HIS A 46 14.88 -10.15 -0.96
C HIS A 46 13.79 -9.44 -1.79
N PRO A 47 14.01 -9.26 -3.10
CA PRO A 47 13.13 -8.50 -3.95
C PRO A 47 11.71 -9.07 -3.92
N LEU A 48 10.75 -8.15 -3.85
CA LEU A 48 9.34 -8.42 -4.06
C LEU A 48 9.20 -8.87 -5.52
N TRP A 49 9.29 -10.17 -5.79
CA TRP A 49 9.17 -10.66 -7.15
C TRP A 49 7.73 -10.46 -7.63
N LEU A 50 7.60 -9.93 -8.84
CA LEU A 50 6.34 -9.63 -9.47
C LEU A 50 6.13 -10.59 -10.64
N ASP A 51 4.96 -11.22 -10.73
CA ASP A 51 4.48 -11.89 -11.95
C ASP A 51 3.09 -11.35 -12.32
N GLY A 52 2.90 -10.05 -12.14
CA GLY A 52 1.58 -9.43 -12.25
C GLY A 52 1.64 -7.94 -12.49
N LYS A 53 0.47 -7.31 -12.44
CA LYS A 53 0.32 -5.88 -12.71
C LYS A 53 0.44 -5.07 -11.41
N VAL A 54 1.20 -3.98 -11.47
CA VAL A 54 1.16 -2.93 -10.44
C VAL A 54 0.02 -1.98 -10.77
N ILE A 55 -0.87 -1.75 -9.81
CA ILE A 55 -2.00 -0.84 -9.94
C ILE A 55 -1.63 0.48 -9.31
N GLN A 56 -1.67 1.58 -10.07
CA GLN A 56 -1.51 2.92 -9.53
C GLN A 56 -2.88 3.51 -9.16
N ILE A 57 -3.04 4.00 -7.94
CA ILE A 57 -4.18 4.84 -7.57
C ILE A 57 -3.70 6.28 -7.56
N LYS A 58 -4.16 7.09 -8.51
CA LYS A 58 -3.86 8.52 -8.50
C LYS A 58 -4.59 9.18 -7.35
N LEU A 59 -3.84 9.94 -6.56
CA LEU A 59 -4.33 10.59 -5.36
C LEU A 59 -4.54 12.07 -5.62
N ARG A 60 -5.65 12.60 -5.11
CA ARG A 60 -5.83 14.05 -5.03
C ARG A 60 -4.92 14.59 -3.91
N SER A 61 -4.38 15.78 -4.12
CA SER A 61 -3.55 16.43 -3.10
C SER A 61 -4.28 16.55 -1.77
N LYS A 62 -3.64 16.08 -0.70
CA LYS A 62 -4.10 16.20 0.69
C LYS A 62 -5.47 15.54 0.97
N THR A 63 -5.77 14.42 0.32
CA THR A 63 -7.02 13.67 0.60
C THR A 63 -6.79 12.28 1.14
N ALA A 64 -5.78 11.55 0.64
CA ALA A 64 -5.50 10.19 1.06
C ALA A 64 -4.55 10.19 2.26
N SER A 65 -4.81 9.32 3.23
CA SER A 65 -4.04 9.24 4.47
C SER A 65 -3.61 7.81 4.77
N PHE A 66 -2.56 7.69 5.57
CA PHE A 66 -2.10 6.44 6.15
C PHE A 66 -2.08 6.57 7.67
N SER A 67 -2.53 5.52 8.35
CA SER A 67 -2.39 5.35 9.79
C SER A 67 -1.84 3.98 10.13
N GLU A 68 -1.02 3.96 11.17
CA GLU A 68 -0.49 2.74 11.78
C GLU A 68 -0.79 2.79 13.28
N GLY A 69 -1.41 1.73 13.79
CA GLY A 69 -1.67 1.56 15.22
C GLY A 69 -0.92 0.34 15.76
N LEU A 70 -0.10 0.55 16.78
CA LEU A 70 0.53 -0.52 17.56
C LEU A 70 -0.43 -1.05 18.62
N ALA A 71 -0.64 -2.35 18.64
CA ALA A 71 -1.42 -3.06 19.65
C ALA A 71 -0.60 -4.20 20.25
N TYR A 72 -0.67 -4.31 21.57
CA TYR A 72 0.00 -5.36 22.35
C TYR A 72 -1.01 -6.46 22.69
N GLY A 73 -0.70 -7.70 22.34
CA GLY A 73 -1.51 -8.87 22.67
C GLY A 73 -0.68 -9.97 23.33
N VAL A 74 -1.35 -11.07 23.69
CA VAL A 74 -0.71 -12.25 24.30
C VAL A 74 0.38 -12.86 23.39
N ASN A 75 0.25 -12.68 22.08
CA ASN A 75 1.18 -13.21 21.07
C ASN A 75 2.26 -12.20 20.64
N GLY A 76 2.39 -11.07 21.35
CA GLY A 76 3.36 -10.03 21.04
C GLY A 76 2.74 -8.78 20.42
N GLU A 77 3.57 -8.02 19.71
CA GLU A 77 3.22 -6.76 19.07
C GLU A 77 2.53 -7.00 17.72
N THR A 78 1.51 -6.18 17.43
CA THR A 78 0.82 -6.17 16.16
C THR A 78 0.64 -4.73 15.67
N TYR A 79 0.75 -4.55 14.37
CA TYR A 79 0.71 -3.27 13.68
C TYR A 79 -0.49 -3.27 12.74
N SER A 80 -1.51 -2.50 13.11
CA SER A 80 -2.70 -2.27 12.30
C SER A 80 -2.43 -1.16 11.30
N CYS A 81 -2.36 -1.51 10.02
CA CYS A 81 -2.12 -0.56 8.93
C CYS A 81 -3.46 -0.22 8.27
N GLN A 82 -3.69 1.06 8.00
CA GLN A 82 -4.85 1.51 7.25
C GLN A 82 -4.48 2.65 6.30
N ILE A 83 -4.86 2.50 5.03
CA ILE A 83 -4.81 3.56 4.02
C ILE A 83 -6.25 3.93 3.68
N SER A 84 -6.58 5.21 3.75
CA SER A 84 -7.89 5.74 3.38
C SER A 84 -7.76 6.66 2.16
N VAL A 85 -8.56 6.40 1.13
CA VAL A 85 -8.61 7.21 -0.11
C VAL A 85 -10.05 7.67 -0.33
N PRO A 86 -10.37 8.94 -0.06
CA PRO A 86 -11.68 9.51 -0.35
C PRO A 86 -11.97 9.52 -1.86
N VAL A 87 -13.19 9.13 -2.23
CA VAL A 87 -13.73 9.14 -3.58
C VAL A 87 -14.87 10.15 -3.63
N VAL A 88 -14.67 11.23 -4.38
CA VAL A 88 -15.55 12.42 -4.35
C VAL A 88 -16.81 12.22 -5.21
N THR A 89 -16.74 11.41 -6.25
CA THR A 89 -17.83 11.22 -7.23
C THR A 89 -18.20 9.75 -7.37
N LEU A 90 -19.46 9.50 -7.76
CA LEU A 90 -19.94 8.16 -8.14
C LEU A 90 -19.19 7.72 -9.40
N ALA A 91 -18.10 7.00 -9.23
CA ALA A 91 -17.40 6.33 -10.31
C ALA A 91 -17.88 4.88 -10.39
N SER A 92 -18.67 4.56 -11.43
CA SER A 92 -19.08 3.19 -11.75
C SER A 92 -17.87 2.27 -11.86
N ASP A 93 -16.79 2.78 -12.43
CA ASP A 93 -15.58 2.02 -12.73
C ASP A 93 -14.81 1.68 -11.45
N VAL A 94 -14.79 2.60 -10.46
CA VAL A 94 -14.26 2.31 -9.12
C VAL A 94 -15.08 1.23 -8.45
N THR A 95 -16.41 1.33 -8.57
CA THR A 95 -17.32 0.38 -7.94
C THR A 95 -17.15 -1.02 -8.56
N GLU A 96 -17.07 -1.11 -9.88
CA GLU A 96 -16.79 -2.35 -10.60
C GLU A 96 -15.43 -2.93 -10.22
N TRP A 97 -14.38 -2.10 -10.21
CA TRP A 97 -13.04 -2.52 -9.79
C TRP A 97 -13.05 -3.06 -8.35
N VAL A 98 -13.75 -2.39 -7.44
CA VAL A 98 -13.94 -2.85 -6.06
C VAL A 98 -14.63 -4.22 -6.03
N TYR A 99 -15.67 -4.44 -6.84
CA TYR A 99 -16.35 -5.73 -6.89
C TYR A 99 -15.45 -6.84 -7.44
N GLN A 100 -14.64 -6.55 -8.45
CA GLN A 100 -13.70 -7.50 -9.05
C GLN A 100 -12.53 -7.84 -8.09
N ASN A 101 -12.09 -6.87 -7.29
CA ASN A 101 -10.89 -6.97 -6.46
C ASN A 101 -11.16 -7.11 -4.95
N GLY A 102 -12.40 -7.04 -4.50
CA GLY A 102 -12.76 -7.02 -3.07
C GLY A 102 -12.43 -8.30 -2.29
N LYS A 103 -12.12 -9.40 -2.99
CA LYS A 103 -11.66 -10.67 -2.39
C LYS A 103 -10.14 -10.81 -2.37
N GLN A 104 -9.40 -9.88 -2.99
CA GLN A 104 -7.96 -9.91 -3.07
C GLN A 104 -7.32 -9.19 -1.86
N ARG A 105 -6.05 -9.52 -1.62
CA ARG A 105 -5.18 -8.80 -0.69
C ARG A 105 -4.08 -8.11 -1.46
N PHE A 106 -3.63 -6.97 -0.96
CA PHE A 106 -2.66 -6.13 -1.64
C PHE A 106 -1.46 -5.83 -0.74
N VAL A 107 -0.28 -5.79 -1.34
CA VAL A 107 0.87 -5.07 -0.79
C VAL A 107 0.81 -3.66 -1.37
N ALA A 108 0.92 -2.65 -0.51
CA ALA A 108 0.87 -1.25 -0.91
C ALA A 108 2.25 -0.60 -0.77
N PHE A 109 2.63 0.23 -1.74
CA PHE A 109 3.77 1.12 -1.62
C PHE A 109 3.33 2.53 -1.94
N PHE A 110 3.74 3.46 -1.09
CA PHE A 110 3.20 4.81 -1.08
C PHE A 110 4.23 5.83 -0.65
N ARG A 111 4.03 7.06 -1.12
CA ARG A 111 4.88 8.20 -0.82
C ARG A 111 4.10 9.25 -0.06
N ASP A 112 4.66 9.75 1.03
CA ASP A 112 4.07 10.85 1.78
C ASP A 112 4.37 12.23 1.16
N THR A 113 3.80 13.28 1.74
CA THR A 113 4.11 14.67 1.36
C THR A 113 5.52 15.15 1.72
N ALA A 114 6.21 14.47 2.65
CA ALA A 114 7.60 14.75 3.00
C ALA A 114 8.59 14.07 2.05
N GLY A 115 8.10 13.23 1.14
CA GLY A 115 8.88 12.51 0.15
C GLY A 115 9.37 11.13 0.61
N ASN A 116 9.05 10.68 1.82
CA ASN A 116 9.39 9.34 2.30
C ASN A 116 8.54 8.29 1.59
N CYS A 117 9.16 7.15 1.28
CA CYS A 117 8.52 6.02 0.61
C CYS A 117 8.39 4.84 1.58
N TYR A 118 7.27 4.13 1.48
CA TYR A 118 6.89 3.10 2.43
C TYR A 118 6.28 1.89 1.74
N LEU A 119 6.35 0.73 2.41
CA LEU A 119 5.73 -0.53 2.03
C LEU A 119 4.86 -1.05 3.19
N ALA A 120 3.56 -1.22 2.94
CA ALA A 120 2.61 -1.80 3.88
C ALA A 120 2.07 -3.14 3.38
N GLY A 121 2.02 -4.11 4.30
CA GLY A 121 1.56 -5.47 4.04
C GLY A 121 2.66 -6.37 3.48
N THR A 122 2.41 -7.67 3.56
CA THR A 122 3.28 -8.71 3.00
C THR A 122 2.50 -9.67 2.12
N LYS A 123 3.16 -10.66 1.52
CA LYS A 123 2.47 -11.73 0.77
C LYS A 123 1.50 -12.48 1.70
N SER A 124 1.96 -12.82 2.90
CA SER A 124 1.18 -13.58 3.88
C SER A 124 0.07 -12.72 4.54
N ASN A 125 0.37 -11.45 4.85
CA ASN A 125 -0.51 -10.53 5.57
C ASN A 125 -0.77 -9.23 4.81
N GLY A 126 -1.23 -9.34 3.55
CA GLY A 126 -1.59 -8.18 2.75
C GLY A 126 -2.79 -7.39 3.29
N LEU A 127 -2.91 -6.15 2.82
CA LEU A 127 -4.02 -5.25 3.09
C LEU A 127 -5.27 -5.69 2.32
N ARG A 128 -6.42 -5.72 3.00
CA ARG A 128 -7.71 -6.00 2.37
C ARG A 128 -8.33 -4.73 1.86
N LEU A 129 -8.87 -4.80 0.65
CA LEU A 129 -9.70 -3.74 0.09
C LEU A 129 -11.07 -3.73 0.78
N GLY A 130 -11.46 -2.56 1.26
CA GLY A 130 -12.77 -2.23 1.81
C GLY A 130 -13.36 -1.04 1.07
N TRP A 131 -14.68 -1.02 1.01
CA TRP A 131 -15.44 0.06 0.40
C TRP A 131 -16.40 0.65 1.41
N GLY A 132 -16.09 1.87 1.85
CA GLY A 132 -16.92 2.62 2.79
C GLY A 132 -17.84 3.56 2.03
N ARG A 133 -19.14 3.47 2.32
CA ARG A 133 -20.14 4.45 1.86
C ARG A 133 -20.82 5.02 3.10
N SER A 134 -20.79 6.34 3.25
CA SER A 134 -21.54 7.03 4.29
C SER A 134 -22.52 8.01 3.64
N VAL A 135 -23.79 7.82 3.99
CA VAL A 135 -24.90 8.68 3.57
C VAL A 135 -25.27 9.51 4.79
N ALA A 136 -24.50 10.56 5.02
CA ALA A 136 -24.81 11.60 6.00
C ALA A 136 -25.26 12.87 5.26
N SER A 137 -24.92 14.06 5.75
CA SER A 137 -25.20 15.34 5.06
C SER A 137 -24.47 15.50 3.72
N VAL A 138 -23.38 14.74 3.51
CA VAL A 138 -22.63 14.66 2.25
C VAL A 138 -22.47 13.19 1.88
N SER A 139 -22.77 12.85 0.63
CA SER A 139 -22.45 11.53 0.08
C SER A 139 -20.93 11.38 0.06
N SER A 140 -20.40 10.56 0.95
CA SER A 140 -18.96 10.26 1.00
C SER A 140 -18.74 8.80 0.70
N GLN A 141 -17.76 8.57 -0.16
CA GLN A 141 -17.30 7.25 -0.55
C GLN A 141 -15.81 7.20 -0.28
N GLN A 142 -15.30 6.06 0.17
CA GLN A 142 -13.87 5.89 0.43
C GLN A 142 -13.43 4.47 0.15
N LEU A 143 -12.27 4.35 -0.50
CA LEU A 143 -11.52 3.10 -0.53
C LEU A 143 -10.72 2.99 0.76
N LEU A 144 -10.77 1.82 1.37
CA LEU A 144 -10.02 1.50 2.56
C LEU A 144 -9.11 0.31 2.27
N PHE A 145 -7.82 0.43 2.55
CA PHE A 145 -6.90 -0.71 2.53
C PHE A 145 -6.43 -0.94 3.95
N SER A 146 -6.82 -2.07 4.55
CA SER A 146 -6.51 -2.32 5.95
C SER A 146 -6.01 -3.74 6.19
N GLY A 147 -5.04 -3.88 7.08
CA GLY A 147 -4.48 -5.18 7.45
C GLY A 147 -3.78 -5.12 8.80
N VAL A 148 -3.48 -6.29 9.35
CA VAL A 148 -2.71 -6.43 10.59
C VAL A 148 -1.44 -7.18 10.25
N ASN A 149 -0.30 -6.57 10.58
CA ASN A 149 1.03 -7.10 10.38
C ASN A 149 1.72 -7.31 11.73
N TRP A 150 2.70 -8.20 11.77
CA TRP A 150 3.53 -8.43 12.95
C TRP A 150 4.77 -7.51 13.00
N HIS A 151 5.03 -6.77 11.92
CA HIS A 151 6.08 -5.76 11.83
C HIS A 151 5.46 -4.41 11.44
N PRO A 152 6.13 -3.29 11.76
CA PRO A 152 5.72 -1.96 11.27
C PRO A 152 5.87 -1.86 9.75
N VAL A 153 5.25 -0.85 9.17
CA VAL A 153 5.45 -0.46 7.77
C VAL A 153 6.95 -0.30 7.48
N LEU A 154 7.38 -0.81 6.34
CA LEU A 154 8.79 -0.81 5.97
C LEU A 154 9.12 0.43 5.15
N TRP A 155 10.34 0.94 5.27
CA TRP A 155 10.79 2.08 4.50
C TRP A 155 11.40 1.62 3.18
N LEU A 156 11.13 2.38 2.11
CA LEU A 156 11.65 2.16 0.77
C LEU A 156 12.49 3.37 0.34
N ASP A 157 13.51 3.15 -0.49
CA ASP A 157 14.26 4.24 -1.13
C ASP A 157 13.41 5.01 -2.15
N THR A 158 12.48 4.32 -2.81
CA THR A 158 11.60 4.89 -3.84
C THR A 158 10.28 4.15 -3.91
N VAL A 159 9.24 4.83 -4.42
CA VAL A 159 7.97 4.20 -4.83
C VAL A 159 7.86 4.00 -6.33
N ASP A 160 8.85 4.47 -7.11
CA ASP A 160 8.79 4.39 -8.57
C ASP A 160 8.81 2.92 -9.02
N PRO A 161 7.71 2.39 -9.58
CA PRO A 161 7.64 1.02 -10.00
C PRO A 161 8.72 0.66 -11.03
N ALA A 162 9.16 1.60 -11.88
CA ALA A 162 10.18 1.34 -12.88
C ALA A 162 11.56 1.08 -12.26
N ILE A 163 11.85 1.70 -11.11
CA ILE A 163 13.08 1.45 -10.36
C ILE A 163 12.94 0.18 -9.52
N LEU A 164 11.76 -0.06 -8.94
CA LEU A 164 11.49 -1.25 -8.12
C LEU A 164 11.39 -2.55 -8.95
N PHE A 165 10.86 -2.45 -10.18
CA PHE A 165 10.55 -3.57 -11.07
C PHE A 165 11.00 -3.28 -12.52
N PRO A 166 12.30 -3.06 -12.79
CA PRO A 166 12.80 -2.62 -14.09
C PRO A 166 12.55 -3.60 -15.24
N SER A 167 12.16 -4.85 -14.95
CA SER A 167 11.88 -5.90 -15.94
C SER A 167 10.39 -6.11 -16.25
N HIS A 168 9.47 -5.30 -15.72
CA HIS A 168 8.02 -5.50 -15.90
C HIS A 168 7.35 -4.37 -16.69
N GLU A 169 6.40 -4.74 -17.56
CA GLU A 169 5.50 -3.80 -18.21
C GLU A 169 4.44 -3.30 -17.21
N PHE A 170 4.35 -1.99 -17.06
CA PHE A 170 3.39 -1.35 -16.16
C PHE A 170 2.09 -1.06 -16.89
N ASP A 171 1.01 -1.60 -16.35
CA ASP A 171 -0.32 -1.32 -16.86
C ASP A 171 -0.93 -0.15 -16.07
N TYR A 172 -0.85 1.05 -16.65
CA TYR A 172 -1.49 2.26 -16.12
C TYR A 172 -2.98 2.36 -16.50
N SER A 173 -3.60 1.30 -17.00
CA SER A 173 -5.01 1.33 -17.47
C SER A 173 -6.03 1.69 -16.40
N PHE A 174 -5.69 1.55 -15.11
CA PHE A 174 -6.52 2.04 -14.03
C PHE A 174 -6.07 3.44 -13.59
N ASP A 175 -6.46 4.44 -14.37
CA ASP A 175 -6.23 5.85 -14.08
C ASP A 175 -7.45 6.45 -13.35
N LEU A 176 -7.40 6.51 -12.02
CA LEU A 176 -8.35 7.31 -11.24
C LEU A 176 -7.86 8.75 -11.10
N SER A 177 -7.75 9.48 -12.21
CA SER A 177 -7.72 10.94 -12.12
C SER A 177 -9.08 11.40 -11.62
N PHE A 178 -9.25 11.55 -10.31
CA PHE A 178 -10.41 12.17 -9.71
C PHE A 178 -10.47 13.65 -10.16
N SER A 179 -11.15 13.90 -11.28
CA SER A 179 -11.56 15.25 -11.70
C SER A 179 -12.63 15.79 -10.75
#